data_AF-A0A1W9W5R9-F1
#
_entry.id   AF-A0A1W9W5R9-F1
#
_cell.length_a   1.000
_cell.length_b   1.000
_cell.length_c   1.000
_cell.angle_alpha   90.00
_cell.angle_beta   90.00
_cell.angle_gamma   90.00
#
_symmetry.space_group_name_H-M   'P 1'
#
loop_
_entity.id
_entity.type
_entity.pdbx_description
1 polymer ?
#
loop_
_entity_poly.entity_id
_entity_poly.type
_entity_poly.pdbx_seq_one_letter_code
_entity_poly.pdbx_strand_id
1 'polypeptide(L)'
;MSTPPIFLRSPRLVRALPKEEIEIPAPPNKPNPARSVTPRIMTAVLMAVIMFSIGITMGRMSMMMFTIPMMLASALGAYATYKYQERQYHQEVQERNSGYQGLLLGYEDQLQNLQREQVEILLERDPTPKECFEWVKDLHRNMWAKTPMDDDFLEVRLGLGKRPSTIKTEPPRPDHPFKPDPLIKSAQELCERFTYVSDAPVSVSLIESRVTGIVGPRSNVLNTVRAFIMQLT
;
A
#
# COMPACT_ATOMS: atom_id res chain seq x y z
N MET A 1 30.30 1.64 -53.11
CA MET A 1 30.42 1.73 -51.64
C MET A 1 29.72 3.02 -51.23
N SER A 2 28.60 2.93 -50.51
CA SER A 2 27.90 4.12 -49.99
C SER A 2 28.74 4.70 -48.85
N THR A 3 29.02 6.00 -48.87
CA THR A 3 29.67 6.68 -47.74
C THR A 3 28.77 6.59 -46.52
N PRO A 4 29.26 6.13 -45.35
CA PRO A 4 28.45 6.07 -44.15
C PRO A 4 27.96 7.47 -43.77
N PRO A 5 26.73 7.62 -43.27
CA PRO A 5 26.20 8.91 -42.83
C PRO A 5 27.04 9.44 -41.66
N ILE A 6 27.24 10.76 -41.61
CA ILE A 6 27.93 11.42 -40.50
C ILE A 6 26.96 11.46 -39.31
N PHE A 7 27.33 10.83 -38.19
CA PHE A 7 26.56 10.88 -36.94
C PHE A 7 27.27 11.78 -35.92
N LEU A 8 26.56 12.80 -35.44
CA LEU A 8 27.02 13.68 -34.37
C LEU A 8 26.33 13.27 -33.06
N ARG A 9 27.13 12.95 -32.04
CA ARG A 9 26.60 12.62 -30.72
C ARG A 9 26.01 13.86 -30.05
N SER A 10 24.70 13.83 -29.82
CA SER A 10 24.00 14.84 -29.04
C SER A 10 24.17 14.59 -27.54
N PRO A 11 24.11 15.62 -26.69
CA PRO A 11 24.02 15.43 -25.24
C PRO A 11 22.82 14.53 -24.88
N ARG A 12 23.06 13.58 -23.98
CA ARG A 12 22.04 12.66 -23.49
C ARG A 12 21.13 13.37 -22.49
N LEU A 13 19.82 13.28 -22.69
CA LEU A 13 18.83 13.69 -21.70
C LEU A 13 18.46 12.46 -20.84
N VAL A 14 18.78 12.51 -19.55
CA VAL A 14 18.50 11.42 -18.60
C VAL A 14 17.40 11.88 -17.65
N ARG A 15 16.28 11.14 -17.62
CA ARG A 15 15.25 11.31 -16.60
C ARG A 15 15.70 10.63 -15.31
N ALA A 16 15.61 11.32 -14.18
CA ALA A 16 15.93 10.73 -12.88
C ALA A 16 14.77 9.83 -12.43
N LEU A 17 15.10 8.66 -11.87
CA LEU A 17 14.09 7.78 -11.27
C LEU A 17 13.41 8.48 -10.08
N PRO A 18 12.10 8.30 -9.89
CA PRO A 18 11.38 8.87 -8.75
C PRO A 18 11.92 8.26 -7.45
N LYS A 19 12.39 9.11 -6.54
CA LYS A 19 12.91 8.75 -5.21
C LYS A 19 12.10 9.46 -4.15
N GLU A 20 10.88 9.00 -3.97
CA GLU A 20 9.97 9.52 -2.94
C GLU A 20 9.94 8.57 -1.75
N GLU A 21 9.83 9.14 -0.55
CA GLU A 21 9.58 8.41 0.69
C GLU A 21 8.14 8.73 1.12
N ILE A 22 7.28 7.72 1.14
CA ILE A 22 5.85 7.85 1.42
C ILE A 22 5.56 7.15 2.74
N GLU A 23 5.24 7.95 3.75
CA GLU A 23 4.79 7.47 5.05
C GLU A 23 3.26 7.36 5.06
N ILE A 24 2.74 6.16 5.31
CA ILE A 24 1.30 5.95 5.42
C ILE A 24 0.87 6.23 6.87
N PRO A 25 -0.09 7.15 7.10
CA PRO A 25 -0.52 7.50 8.45
C PRO A 25 -1.24 6.33 9.14
N ALA A 26 -1.13 6.28 10.46
CA ALA A 26 -1.88 5.34 11.27
C ALA A 26 -3.39 5.62 11.18
N PRO A 27 -4.25 4.58 11.24
CA PRO A 27 -5.69 4.79 11.30
C PRO A 27 -6.07 5.54 12.59
N PRO A 28 -7.26 6.18 12.64
CA PRO A 28 -7.74 6.85 13.86
C PRO A 28 -7.78 5.88 15.06
N ASN A 29 -8.03 6.35 16.29
CA ASN A 29 -8.25 5.45 17.43
C ASN A 29 -9.63 4.79 17.41
N LYS A 30 -9.72 3.51 17.80
CA LYS A 30 -11.02 2.79 17.77
C LYS A 30 -11.99 3.48 18.71
N PRO A 31 -13.25 3.74 18.28
CA PRO A 31 -14.24 4.25 19.20
C PRO A 31 -14.43 3.28 20.35
N ASN A 32 -14.75 3.79 21.53
CA ASN A 32 -14.93 2.95 22.69
C ASN A 32 -16.21 2.12 22.50
N PRO A 33 -16.16 0.79 22.71
CA PRO A 33 -17.36 -0.02 22.61
C PRO A 33 -18.41 0.51 23.58
N ALA A 34 -19.67 0.55 23.14
CA ALA A 34 -20.79 0.88 24.01
C ALA A 34 -20.70 -0.01 25.25
N ARG A 35 -20.44 0.61 26.42
CA ARG A 35 -20.32 -0.14 27.68
C ARG A 35 -21.60 -0.93 27.88
N SER A 36 -21.47 -2.24 28.05
CA SER A 36 -22.63 -3.09 28.34
C SER A 36 -23.38 -2.46 29.53
N VAL A 37 -24.63 -2.08 29.30
CA VAL A 37 -25.51 -1.58 30.36
C VAL A 37 -26.08 -2.74 31.17
N THR A 38 -25.92 -3.98 30.70
CA THR A 38 -26.41 -5.21 31.31
C THR A 38 -26.07 -5.33 32.81
N PRO A 39 -24.82 -5.11 33.28
CA PRO A 39 -24.53 -5.15 34.70
C PRO A 39 -25.16 -3.97 35.48
N ARG A 40 -25.32 -2.79 34.86
CA ARG A 40 -25.99 -1.62 35.48
C ARG A 40 -27.51 -1.80 35.59
N ILE A 41 -28.14 -2.36 34.56
CA ILE A 41 -29.55 -2.70 34.56
C ILE A 41 -29.79 -3.85 35.55
N MET A 42 -28.94 -4.88 35.57
CA MET A 42 -29.07 -6.01 36.50
C MET A 42 -28.92 -5.57 37.96
N THR A 43 -27.97 -4.69 38.28
CA THR A 43 -27.81 -4.12 39.63
C THR A 43 -28.98 -3.22 40.02
N ALA A 44 -29.48 -2.39 39.10
CA ALA A 44 -30.68 -1.58 39.33
C ALA A 44 -31.92 -2.44 39.57
N VAL A 45 -32.07 -3.54 38.81
CA VAL A 45 -33.15 -4.52 38.97
C VAL A 45 -33.04 -5.24 40.32
N LEU A 46 -31.85 -5.70 40.70
CA LEU A 46 -31.60 -6.35 41.98
C LEU A 46 -31.94 -5.42 43.16
N MET A 47 -31.50 -4.16 43.10
CA MET A 47 -31.80 -3.16 44.15
C MET A 47 -33.30 -2.87 44.25
N ALA A 48 -34.01 -2.86 43.13
CA ALA A 48 -35.44 -2.66 43.15
C ALA A 48 -36.21 -3.87 43.69
N VAL A 49 -35.75 -5.10 43.41
CA VAL A 49 -36.33 -6.31 44.02
C VAL A 49 -36.13 -6.30 45.54
N ILE A 50 -34.95 -5.87 46.00
CA ILE A 50 -34.65 -5.70 47.44
C ILE A 50 -35.57 -4.63 48.06
N MET A 51 -35.68 -3.44 47.44
CA MET A 51 -36.56 -2.37 47.91
C MET A 51 -38.04 -2.78 47.90
N PHE A 52 -38.47 -3.52 46.88
CA PHE A 52 -39.82 -4.07 46.77
C PHE A 52 -40.11 -5.05 47.92
N SER A 53 -39.18 -5.95 48.22
CA SER A 53 -39.32 -6.92 49.32
C SER A 53 -39.44 -6.24 50.69
N ILE A 54 -38.66 -5.19 50.94
CA ILE A 54 -38.69 -4.38 52.18
C ILE A 54 -40.00 -3.58 52.28
N GLY A 55 -40.50 -3.05 51.14
CA GLY A 55 -41.75 -2.30 51.08
C GLY A 55 -42.98 -3.14 51.45
N ILE A 56 -43.01 -4.42 51.06
CA ILE A 56 -44.07 -5.37 51.46
C ILE A 56 -44.03 -5.64 52.96
N THR A 57 -42.83 -5.83 53.53
CA THR A 57 -42.68 -6.15 54.97
C THR A 57 -43.02 -4.98 55.89
N MET A 58 -42.82 -3.74 55.45
CA MET A 58 -43.09 -2.53 56.24
C MET A 58 -44.49 -1.90 56.01
N GLY A 59 -45.35 -2.47 55.16
CA GLY A 59 -46.73 -2.02 54.98
C GLY A 59 -46.91 -0.63 54.33
N ARG A 60 -45.88 -0.10 53.65
CA ARG A 60 -45.90 1.24 53.01
C ARG A 60 -46.40 1.18 51.56
N MET A 61 -47.67 0.83 51.38
CA MET A 61 -48.27 0.59 50.06
C MET A 61 -48.33 1.85 49.16
N SER A 62 -48.31 3.06 49.74
CA SER A 62 -48.30 4.32 48.98
C SER A 62 -46.99 4.61 48.26
N MET A 63 -45.84 4.13 48.76
CA MET A 63 -44.55 4.31 48.10
C MET A 63 -44.41 3.43 46.85
N MET A 64 -45.07 2.27 46.82
CA MET A 64 -44.99 1.32 45.70
C MET A 64 -45.58 1.87 44.39
N MET A 65 -46.63 2.70 44.46
CA MET A 65 -47.27 3.25 43.26
C MET A 65 -46.35 4.20 42.47
N PHE A 66 -45.40 4.85 43.14
CA PHE A 66 -44.46 5.78 42.49
C PHE A 66 -43.13 5.14 42.11
N THR A 67 -42.66 4.13 42.84
CA THR A 67 -41.35 3.50 42.60
C THR A 67 -41.33 2.57 41.39
N ILE A 68 -42.41 1.82 41.14
CA ILE A 68 -42.48 0.85 40.04
C ILE A 68 -42.45 1.55 38.66
N PRO A 69 -43.25 2.60 38.40
CA PRO A 69 -43.23 3.32 37.12
C PRO A 69 -41.90 4.05 36.88
N MET A 70 -41.32 4.66 37.92
CA MET A 70 -40.01 5.35 37.84
C MET A 70 -38.89 4.38 37.45
N MET A 71 -38.90 3.19 38.02
CA MET A 71 -37.90 2.17 37.72
C MET A 71 -38.05 1.63 36.29
N LEU A 72 -39.27 1.36 35.85
CA LEU A 72 -39.53 0.96 34.46
C LEU A 72 -39.12 2.05 33.47
N ALA A 73 -39.42 3.31 33.76
CA ALA A 73 -38.99 4.45 32.96
C ALA A 73 -37.45 4.57 32.90
N SER A 74 -36.77 4.37 34.03
CA SER A 74 -35.30 4.39 34.10
C SER A 74 -34.67 3.22 33.33
N ALA A 75 -35.22 2.02 33.44
CA ALA A 75 -34.75 0.83 32.72
C ALA A 75 -34.96 0.97 31.20
N LEU A 76 -36.12 1.45 30.78
CA LEU A 76 -36.43 1.75 29.37
C LEU A 76 -35.52 2.86 28.83
N GLY A 77 -35.29 3.92 29.60
CA GLY A 77 -34.36 5.00 29.26
C GLY A 77 -32.94 4.48 29.07
N ALA A 78 -32.42 3.69 30.02
CA ALA A 78 -31.10 3.09 29.94
C ALA A 78 -30.95 2.13 28.73
N TYR A 79 -32.00 1.36 28.43
CA TYR A 79 -32.03 0.50 27.25
C TYR A 79 -32.03 1.29 25.94
N ALA A 80 -32.85 2.35 25.86
CA ALA A 80 -32.89 3.24 24.70
C ALA A 80 -31.54 3.93 24.48
N THR A 81 -30.89 4.43 25.54
CA THR A 81 -29.56 5.01 25.47
C THR A 81 -28.51 3.99 25.03
N TYR A 82 -28.57 2.75 25.50
CA TYR A 82 -27.67 1.69 25.06
C TYR A 82 -27.83 1.38 23.57
N LYS A 83 -29.08 1.24 23.09
CA LYS A 83 -29.35 0.99 21.67
C LYS A 83 -28.89 2.15 20.79
N TYR A 84 -29.02 3.39 21.26
CA TYR A 84 -28.50 4.56 20.58
C TYR A 84 -26.96 4.55 20.53
N GLN A 85 -26.30 4.30 21.66
CA GLN A 85 -24.83 4.19 21.74
C GLN A 85 -24.27 3.04 20.89
N GLU A 86 -24.95 1.90 20.84
CA GLU A 86 -24.60 0.76 20.00
C GLU A 86 -24.67 1.14 18.51
N ARG A 87 -25.75 1.81 18.10
CA ARG A 87 -25.89 2.31 16.71
C ARG A 87 -24.81 3.35 16.37
N GLN A 88 -24.57 4.32 17.24
CA GLN A 88 -23.52 5.32 17.04
C GLN A 88 -22.14 4.68 16.95
N TYR A 89 -21.82 3.72 17.82
CA TYR A 89 -20.57 2.97 17.78
C TYR A 89 -20.39 2.27 16.42
N HIS A 90 -21.41 1.59 15.92
CA HIS A 90 -21.34 0.93 14.61
C HIS A 90 -21.17 1.92 13.46
N GLN A 91 -21.84 3.08 13.51
CA GLN A 91 -21.68 4.15 12.52
C GLN A 91 -20.26 4.72 12.53
N GLU A 92 -19.74 5.09 13.71
CA GLU A 92 -18.37 5.61 13.86
C GLU A 92 -17.31 4.60 13.41
N VAL A 93 -17.50 3.30 13.70
CA VAL A 93 -16.60 2.24 13.22
C VAL A 93 -16.66 2.13 11.69
N GLN A 94 -17.85 2.20 11.11
CA GLN A 94 -18.02 2.11 9.67
C GLN A 94 -17.39 3.32 8.96
N GLU A 95 -17.66 4.54 9.43
CA GLU A 95 -17.09 5.78 8.90
C GLU A 95 -15.55 5.80 9.01
N ARG A 96 -15.01 5.36 10.15
CA ARG A 96 -13.58 5.17 10.35
C ARG A 96 -12.98 4.21 9.32
N ASN A 97 -13.60 3.04 9.14
CA ASN A 97 -13.10 2.03 8.22
C ASN A 97 -13.16 2.50 6.76
N SER A 98 -14.30 3.07 6.34
CA SER A 98 -14.47 3.57 4.97
C SER A 98 -13.58 4.78 4.69
N GLY A 99 -13.43 5.69 5.65
CA GLY A 99 -12.54 6.84 5.53
C GLY A 99 -11.09 6.44 5.38
N TYR A 100 -10.62 5.47 6.19
CA TYR A 100 -9.25 4.97 6.07
C TYR A 100 -9.02 4.17 4.78
N GLN A 101 -9.99 3.36 4.35
CA GLN A 101 -9.91 2.68 3.06
C GLN A 101 -9.84 3.68 1.89
N GLY A 102 -10.63 4.75 1.92
CA GLY A 102 -10.55 5.83 0.94
C GLY A 102 -9.19 6.52 0.91
N LEU A 103 -8.59 6.74 2.09
CA LEU A 103 -7.23 7.25 2.20
C LEU A 103 -6.21 6.29 1.57
N LEU A 104 -6.28 4.98 1.88
CA LEU A 104 -5.38 3.98 1.30
C LEU A 104 -5.50 3.89 -0.22
N LEU A 105 -6.70 4.05 -0.79
CA LEU A 105 -6.89 4.09 -2.23
C LEU A 105 -6.17 5.29 -2.87
N GLY A 106 -6.20 6.46 -2.23
CA GLY A 106 -5.45 7.63 -2.72
C GLY A 106 -3.94 7.39 -2.74
N TYR A 107 -3.40 6.76 -1.70
CA TYR A 107 -1.99 6.36 -1.68
C TYR A 107 -1.67 5.27 -2.71
N GLU A 108 -2.58 4.30 -2.90
CA GLU A 108 -2.43 3.28 -3.93
C GLU A 108 -2.33 3.91 -5.33
N ASP A 109 -3.22 4.84 -5.68
CA ASP A 109 -3.17 5.55 -6.96
C ASP A 109 -1.88 6.35 -7.13
N GLN A 110 -1.44 7.04 -6.07
CA GLN A 110 -0.16 7.77 -6.09
C GLN A 110 1.02 6.82 -6.34
N LEU A 111 1.09 5.71 -5.61
CA LEU A 111 2.14 4.71 -5.75
C LEU A 111 2.13 4.05 -7.13
N GLN A 112 0.95 3.74 -7.68
CA GLN A 112 0.81 3.20 -9.04
C GLN A 112 1.35 4.17 -10.10
N ASN A 113 1.06 5.46 -9.96
CA ASN A 113 1.56 6.48 -10.90
C ASN A 113 3.09 6.58 -10.85
N LEU A 114 3.66 6.62 -9.64
CA LEU A 114 5.12 6.66 -9.46
C LEU A 114 5.80 5.38 -9.97
N GLN A 115 5.21 4.21 -9.72
CA GLN A 115 5.73 2.95 -10.28
C GLN A 115 5.67 2.94 -11.81
N ARG A 116 4.58 3.46 -12.40
CA ARG A 116 4.45 3.57 -13.86
C ARG A 116 5.54 4.48 -14.44
N GLU A 117 5.75 5.64 -13.82
CA GLU A 117 6.84 6.55 -14.20
C GLU A 117 8.21 5.88 -14.06
N GLN A 118 8.43 5.12 -12.97
CA GLN A 118 9.66 4.34 -12.79
C GLN A 118 9.86 3.34 -13.95
N VAL A 119 8.84 2.57 -14.33
CA VAL A 119 8.92 1.62 -15.45
C VAL A 119 9.19 2.33 -16.77
N GLU A 120 8.50 3.43 -17.03
CA GLU A 120 8.66 4.22 -18.26
C GLU A 120 10.10 4.71 -18.42
N ILE A 121 10.67 5.30 -17.37
CA ILE A 121 12.06 5.79 -17.37
C ILE A 121 13.04 4.62 -17.56
N LEU A 122 12.78 3.46 -16.95
CA LEU A 122 13.61 2.28 -17.11
C LEU A 122 13.54 1.72 -18.53
N LEU A 123 12.37 1.71 -19.17
CA LEU A 123 12.20 1.27 -20.56
C LEU A 123 12.90 2.22 -21.54
N GLU A 124 12.86 3.53 -21.30
CA GLU A 124 13.62 4.52 -22.08
C GLU A 124 15.15 4.33 -21.96
N ARG A 125 15.61 3.99 -20.74
CA ARG A 125 17.03 3.75 -20.42
C ARG A 125 17.55 2.44 -21.03
N ASP A 126 16.74 1.39 -20.99
CA ASP A 126 17.09 0.03 -21.39
C ASP A 126 16.14 -0.48 -22.50
N PRO A 127 16.32 -0.01 -23.76
CA PRO A 127 15.46 -0.35 -24.88
C PRO A 127 15.48 -1.85 -25.21
N THR A 128 14.40 -2.30 -25.84
CA THR A 128 14.33 -3.62 -26.46
C THR A 128 15.31 -3.70 -27.65
N PRO A 129 15.78 -4.90 -28.03
CA PRO A 129 16.59 -5.06 -29.24
C PRO A 129 15.90 -4.49 -30.49
N LYS A 130 14.58 -4.58 -30.57
CA LYS A 130 13.81 -4.01 -31.69
C LYS A 130 13.94 -2.48 -31.74
N GLU A 131 13.81 -1.81 -30.60
CA GLU A 131 13.98 -0.35 -30.49
C GLU A 131 15.44 0.06 -30.80
N CYS A 132 16.44 -0.72 -30.37
CA CYS A 132 17.84 -0.48 -30.77
C CYS A 132 18.00 -0.49 -32.29
N PHE A 133 17.37 -1.45 -32.98
CA PHE A 133 17.41 -1.52 -34.43
C PHE A 133 16.74 -0.30 -35.09
N GLU A 134 15.61 0.14 -34.55
CA GLU A 134 14.93 1.37 -35.01
C GLU A 134 15.81 2.61 -34.79
N TRP A 135 16.50 2.70 -33.66
CA TRP A 135 17.45 3.80 -33.37
C TRP A 135 18.57 3.89 -34.40
N VAL A 136 19.13 2.75 -34.83
CA VAL A 136 20.18 2.71 -35.86
C VAL A 136 19.63 3.17 -37.21
N LYS A 137 18.42 2.72 -37.57
CA LYS A 137 17.77 3.07 -38.84
C LYS A 137 17.49 4.57 -38.95
N ASP A 138 17.05 5.17 -37.86
CA ASP A 138 16.63 6.58 -37.82
C ASP A 138 17.74 7.54 -37.38
N LEU A 139 18.97 7.05 -37.17
CA LEU A 139 20.10 7.82 -36.61
C LEU A 139 19.69 8.56 -35.32
N HIS A 140 18.96 7.85 -34.45
CA HIS A 140 18.34 8.43 -33.28
C HIS A 140 19.38 9.02 -32.31
N ARG A 141 19.04 10.14 -31.66
CA ARG A 141 19.94 10.88 -30.77
C ARG A 141 20.50 10.06 -29.60
N ASN A 142 19.81 9.00 -29.19
CA ASN A 142 20.23 8.13 -28.07
C ASN A 142 21.24 7.05 -28.50
N MET A 143 21.52 6.89 -29.80
CA MET A 143 22.56 5.97 -30.28
C MET A 143 23.93 6.43 -29.77
N TRP A 144 24.71 5.50 -29.20
CA TRP A 144 26.03 5.77 -28.60
C TRP A 144 26.07 6.93 -27.58
N ALA A 145 24.95 7.19 -26.92
CA ALA A 145 24.82 8.27 -25.95
C ALA A 145 25.40 7.90 -24.57
N LYS A 146 25.45 6.61 -24.22
CA LYS A 146 25.99 6.15 -22.92
C LYS A 146 27.51 6.35 -22.87
N THR A 147 28.01 6.89 -21.76
CA THR A 147 29.44 7.13 -21.53
C THR A 147 29.97 6.37 -20.31
N PRO A 148 31.28 6.12 -20.17
CA PRO A 148 31.83 5.47 -18.98
C PRO A 148 31.58 6.17 -17.63
N MET A 149 31.11 7.42 -17.64
CA MET A 149 30.75 8.17 -16.44
C MET A 149 29.28 7.95 -16.04
N ASP A 150 28.46 7.40 -16.93
CA ASP A 150 27.05 7.10 -16.65
C ASP A 150 26.94 5.85 -15.77
N ASP A 151 25.96 5.84 -14.86
CA ASP A 151 25.70 4.71 -13.96
C ASP A 151 25.20 3.45 -14.71
N ASP A 152 24.70 3.63 -15.93
CA ASP A 152 24.11 2.61 -16.77
C ASP A 152 25.03 2.16 -17.92
N PHE A 153 26.30 2.55 -17.86
CA PHE A 153 27.28 2.17 -18.85
C PHE A 153 27.55 0.65 -18.77
N LEU A 154 27.47 -0.01 -19.93
CA LEU A 154 27.60 -1.47 -20.05
C LEU A 154 26.60 -2.27 -19.19
N GLU A 155 25.42 -1.68 -18.89
CA GLU A 155 24.27 -2.45 -18.46
C GLU A 155 23.57 -3.08 -19.67
N VAL A 156 23.37 -4.41 -19.61
CA VAL A 156 22.73 -5.18 -20.68
C VAL A 156 21.40 -5.71 -20.19
N ARG A 157 20.33 -5.44 -20.94
CA ARG A 157 18.98 -5.88 -20.60
C ARG A 157 18.80 -7.37 -20.91
N LEU A 158 18.44 -8.12 -19.89
CA LEU A 158 18.17 -9.56 -19.97
C LEU A 158 16.72 -9.87 -20.37
N GLY A 159 15.79 -8.99 -20.00
CA GLY A 159 14.35 -9.19 -20.23
C GLY A 159 13.50 -8.26 -19.38
N LEU A 160 12.21 -8.59 -19.25
CA LEU A 160 11.29 -7.96 -18.31
C LEU A 160 11.16 -8.85 -17.08
N GLY A 161 11.04 -8.23 -15.91
CA GLY A 161 10.90 -8.94 -14.65
C GLY A 161 10.56 -8.03 -13.49
N LYS A 162 10.80 -8.54 -12.28
CA LYS A 162 10.58 -7.80 -11.04
C LYS A 162 11.86 -7.09 -10.63
N ARG A 163 11.77 -5.79 -10.35
CA ARG A 163 12.86 -4.97 -9.82
C ARG A 163 12.41 -4.30 -8.52
N PRO A 164 13.29 -4.08 -7.53
CA PRO A 164 12.96 -3.26 -6.36
C PRO A 164 12.43 -1.88 -6.79
N SER A 165 11.38 -1.39 -6.13
CA SER A 165 10.92 -0.02 -6.35
C SER A 165 11.95 0.98 -5.84
N THR A 166 12.08 2.12 -6.54
CA THR A 166 12.89 3.25 -6.05
C THR A 166 12.16 4.09 -5.01
N ILE A 167 10.84 3.89 -4.88
CA ILE A 167 9.97 4.55 -3.92
C ILE A 167 10.05 3.76 -2.61
N LYS A 168 10.32 4.45 -1.50
CA LYS A 168 10.28 3.82 -0.18
C LYS A 168 8.90 4.06 0.42
N THR A 169 8.29 3.00 0.93
CA THR A 169 7.02 3.10 1.65
C THR A 169 7.21 2.67 3.10
N GLU A 170 6.74 3.49 4.03
CA GLU A 170 6.80 3.18 5.45
C GLU A 170 5.37 2.93 5.99
N PRO A 171 5.07 1.70 6.43
CA PRO A 171 3.76 1.40 7.01
C PRO A 171 3.64 1.95 8.44
N PRO A 172 2.42 2.25 8.90
CA PRO A 172 2.19 2.67 10.27
C PRO A 172 2.58 1.56 11.25
N ARG A 173 3.17 1.96 12.38
CA ARG A 173 3.54 1.03 13.45
C ARG A 173 2.31 0.67 14.28
N PRO A 174 2.13 -0.60 14.67
CA PRO A 174 1.04 -0.98 15.56
C PRO A 174 1.26 -0.43 16.97
N ASP A 175 0.26 0.26 17.52
CA ASP A 175 0.30 0.77 18.90
C ASP A 175 0.40 -0.36 19.93
N HIS A 176 -0.18 -1.53 19.63
CA HIS A 176 -0.20 -2.70 20.50
C HIS A 176 0.23 -3.97 19.74
N PRO A 177 1.36 -4.60 20.09
CA PRO A 177 1.90 -5.76 19.37
C PRO A 177 1.00 -7.00 19.46
N PHE A 178 0.18 -7.12 20.51
CA PHE A 178 -0.67 -8.30 20.74
C PHE A 178 -2.09 -8.19 20.16
N LYS A 179 -2.47 -7.02 19.61
CA LYS A 179 -3.80 -6.82 19.03
C LYS A 179 -3.74 -5.87 17.82
N PRO A 180 -3.13 -6.31 16.70
CA PRO A 180 -3.00 -5.49 15.50
C PRO A 180 -4.37 -5.12 14.95
N ASP A 181 -4.55 -3.85 14.57
CA ASP A 181 -5.76 -3.40 13.89
C ASP A 181 -5.77 -3.91 12.44
N PRO A 182 -6.86 -4.54 11.94
CA PRO A 182 -6.98 -4.91 10.53
C PRO A 182 -6.67 -3.78 9.56
N LEU A 183 -6.94 -2.52 9.92
CA LEU A 183 -6.60 -1.36 9.07
C LEU A 183 -5.09 -1.15 8.93
N ILE A 184 -4.31 -1.34 10.00
CA ILE A 184 -2.85 -1.29 9.95
C ILE A 184 -2.32 -2.41 9.07
N LYS A 185 -2.93 -3.60 9.17
CA LYS A 185 -2.58 -4.73 8.30
C LYS A 185 -2.81 -4.40 6.82
N SER A 186 -3.93 -3.76 6.47
CA SER A 186 -4.17 -3.34 5.08
C SER A 186 -3.15 -2.31 4.57
N ALA A 187 -2.67 -1.41 5.43
CA ALA A 187 -1.60 -0.47 5.07
C ALA A 187 -0.26 -1.20 4.86
N GLN A 188 0.07 -2.18 5.72
CA GLN A 188 1.26 -3.02 5.55
C GLN A 188 1.22 -3.83 4.27
N GLU A 189 0.08 -4.48 3.98
CA GLU A 189 -0.13 -5.22 2.75
C GLU A 189 0.01 -4.30 1.51
N LEU A 190 -0.45 -3.04 1.60
CA LEU A 190 -0.22 -2.05 0.54
C LEU A 190 1.29 -1.79 0.34
N CYS A 191 2.04 -1.44 1.39
CA CYS A 191 3.48 -1.22 1.30
C CYS A 191 4.23 -2.44 0.72
N GLU A 192 3.87 -3.65 1.15
CA GLU A 192 4.46 -4.90 0.64
C GLU A 192 4.22 -5.09 -0.85
N ARG A 193 2.99 -4.81 -1.35
CA ARG A 193 2.68 -4.88 -2.79
C ARG A 193 3.56 -3.95 -3.62
N PHE A 194 3.83 -2.75 -3.12
CA PHE A 194 4.58 -1.71 -3.83
C PHE A 194 6.10 -1.79 -3.63
N THR A 195 6.60 -2.78 -2.88
CA THR A 195 8.04 -3.00 -2.68
C THR A 195 8.77 -3.36 -3.99
N TYR A 196 8.08 -4.04 -4.90
CA TYR A 196 8.62 -4.43 -6.21
C TYR A 196 7.75 -3.89 -7.33
N VAL A 197 8.41 -3.51 -8.42
CA VAL A 197 7.79 -3.14 -9.68
C VAL A 197 7.88 -4.32 -10.62
N SER A 198 6.76 -4.69 -11.23
CA SER A 198 6.69 -5.74 -12.25
C SER A 198 6.85 -5.15 -13.65
N ASP A 199 7.17 -5.99 -14.63
CA ASP A 199 7.33 -5.59 -16.04
C ASP A 199 8.39 -4.50 -16.29
N ALA A 200 9.36 -4.40 -15.39
CA ALA A 200 10.52 -3.51 -15.53
C ALA A 200 11.66 -4.23 -16.25
N PRO A 201 12.47 -3.55 -17.07
CA PRO A 201 13.66 -4.14 -17.65
C PRO A 201 14.65 -4.53 -16.54
N VAL A 202 15.06 -5.79 -16.57
CA VAL A 202 16.10 -6.32 -15.69
C VAL A 202 17.39 -6.36 -16.48
N SER A 203 18.42 -5.70 -15.98
CA SER A 203 19.73 -5.59 -16.59
C SER A 203 20.81 -6.22 -15.70
N VAL A 204 21.95 -6.53 -16.32
CA VAL A 204 23.18 -6.92 -15.62
C VAL A 204 24.30 -5.95 -16.01
N SER A 205 25.03 -5.46 -15.01
CA SER A 205 26.23 -4.65 -15.24
C SER A 205 27.41 -5.55 -15.58
N LEU A 206 27.97 -5.37 -16.78
CA LEU A 206 29.18 -6.08 -17.20
C LEU A 206 30.45 -5.52 -16.54
N ILE A 207 30.38 -4.32 -15.94
CA ILE A 207 31.47 -3.73 -15.16
C ILE A 207 31.60 -4.48 -13.82
N GLU A 208 30.47 -4.68 -13.14
CA GLU A 208 30.41 -5.43 -11.89
C GLU A 208 30.62 -6.93 -12.15
N SER A 209 29.95 -7.47 -13.16
CA SER A 209 30.02 -8.88 -13.57
C SER A 209 31.08 -9.10 -14.66
N ARG A 210 32.37 -9.04 -14.26
CA ARG A 210 33.52 -9.12 -15.18
C ARG A 210 33.54 -10.36 -16.08
N VAL A 211 32.96 -11.47 -15.63
CA VAL A 211 32.83 -12.70 -16.40
C VAL A 211 31.38 -13.16 -16.31
N THR A 212 30.69 -13.17 -17.46
CA THR A 212 29.30 -13.60 -17.57
C THR A 212 29.20 -14.76 -18.55
N GLY A 213 28.65 -15.89 -18.10
CA GLY A 213 28.41 -17.07 -18.92
C GLY A 213 26.93 -17.22 -19.27
N ILE A 214 26.63 -17.57 -20.53
CA ILE A 214 25.26 -17.85 -20.99
C ILE A 214 25.16 -19.35 -21.29
N VAL A 215 24.25 -20.04 -20.62
CA VAL A 215 24.09 -21.50 -20.72
C VAL A 215 22.67 -21.83 -21.19
N GLY A 216 22.56 -22.74 -22.15
CA GLY A 216 21.28 -23.20 -22.67
C GLY A 216 21.41 -23.83 -24.06
N PRO A 217 20.28 -24.15 -24.72
CA PRO A 217 20.28 -24.64 -26.09
C PRO A 217 20.98 -23.65 -27.04
N ARG A 218 21.79 -24.17 -27.97
CA ARG A 218 22.64 -23.36 -28.86
C ARG A 218 21.87 -22.25 -29.60
N SER A 219 20.67 -22.55 -30.09
CA SER A 219 19.80 -21.57 -30.77
C SER A 219 19.46 -20.37 -29.89
N ASN A 220 19.12 -20.63 -28.62
CA ASN A 220 18.69 -19.60 -27.68
C ASN A 220 19.89 -18.76 -27.25
N VAL A 221 21.01 -19.40 -26.93
CA VAL A 221 22.27 -18.71 -26.58
C VAL A 221 22.70 -17.77 -27.71
N LEU A 222 22.73 -18.24 -28.95
CA LEU A 222 23.13 -17.39 -30.09
C LEU A 222 22.16 -16.21 -30.29
N ASN A 223 20.87 -16.41 -30.09
CA ASN A 223 19.90 -15.32 -30.18
C ASN A 223 20.07 -14.29 -29.06
N THR A 224 20.29 -14.74 -27.82
CA THR A 224 20.58 -13.86 -26.67
C THR A 224 21.85 -13.06 -26.89
N VAL A 225 22.93 -13.72 -27.35
CA VAL A 225 24.21 -13.04 -27.66
C VAL A 225 24.03 -11.99 -28.74
N ARG A 226 23.27 -12.28 -29.81
CA ARG A 226 22.97 -11.27 -30.85
C ARG A 226 22.20 -10.08 -30.30
N ALA A 227 21.23 -10.31 -29.42
CA ALA A 227 20.49 -9.24 -28.76
C ALA A 227 21.40 -8.37 -27.88
N PHE A 228 22.32 -8.99 -27.13
CA PHE A 228 23.28 -8.27 -26.29
C PHE A 228 24.28 -7.46 -27.11
N ILE A 229 24.80 -8.04 -28.21
CA ILE A 229 25.68 -7.30 -29.13
C ILE A 229 24.93 -6.08 -29.66
N MET A 230 23.69 -6.25 -30.15
CA MET A 230 22.86 -5.14 -30.64
C MET A 230 22.57 -4.05 -29.60
N GLN A 231 22.53 -4.39 -28.31
CA GLN A 231 22.36 -3.39 -27.25
C GLN A 231 23.67 -2.66 -26.88
N LEU A 232 24.82 -3.33 -27.05
CA LEU A 232 26.14 -2.79 -26.71
C LEU A 232 26.79 -2.01 -27.86
N THR A 233 26.45 -2.33 -29.11
CA THR A 233 26.99 -1.72 -30.33
C THR A 233 25.99 -0.82 -30.99
#